data_AF-A0A2J6X9G5-F1
#
_entry.id   AF-A0A2J6X9G5-F1
#
_cell.length_a   1.000
_cell.length_b   1.000
_cell.length_c   1.000
_cell.angle_alpha   90.00
_cell.angle_beta   90.00
_cell.angle_gamma   90.00
#
_symmetry.space_group_name_H-M   'P 1'
#
loop_
_entity.id
_entity.type
_entity.pdbx_description
1 polymer ?
#
loop_
_entity_poly.entity_id
_entity_poly.type
_entity_poly.pdbx_seq_one_letter_code
_entity_poly.pdbx_strand_id
1 'polypeptide(L)' 'ATRVGEAWHELRSHYVGERVIVITHATPIQLVLCFCCQTPVAEHWRWRIDLGSLTALDIYGSSIIIRMVNNVPPIR' A
#
# COMPACT_ATOMS: atom_id res chain seq x y z
N ALA A 1 -8.25 -7.92 -7.78
CA ALA A 1 -7.67 -6.60 -8.11
C ALA A 1 -8.71 -5.48 -8.01
N THR A 2 -9.86 -5.60 -8.68
CA THR A 2 -10.93 -4.57 -8.73
C THR A 2 -11.32 -3.99 -7.37
N ARG A 3 -11.75 -4.84 -6.42
CA ARG A 3 -12.12 -4.41 -5.05
C ARG A 3 -11.01 -3.62 -4.32
N VAL A 4 -9.74 -4.00 -4.53
CA VAL A 4 -8.60 -3.30 -3.90
C VAL A 4 -8.36 -1.96 -4.59
N GLY A 5 -8.52 -1.89 -5.91
CA GLY A 5 -8.42 -0.64 -6.68
C GLY A 5 -9.51 0.37 -6.28
N GLU A 6 -10.74 -0.08 -6.10
CA GLU A 6 -11.86 0.76 -5.64
C GLU A 6 -11.60 1.31 -4.23
N ALA A 7 -11.24 0.44 -3.28
CA ALA A 7 -10.90 0.87 -1.92
C ALA A 7 -9.67 1.80 -1.90
N TRP A 8 -8.68 1.56 -2.75
CA TRP A 8 -7.52 2.44 -2.90
C TRP A 8 -7.90 3.82 -3.43
N HIS A 9 -8.80 3.89 -4.41
CA HIS A 9 -9.32 5.15 -4.93
C HIS A 9 -10.10 5.91 -3.86
N GLU A 10 -11.00 5.23 -3.15
CA GLU A 10 -11.82 5.79 -2.08
C GLU A 10 -10.97 6.36 -0.93
N LEU A 11 -9.93 5.62 -0.49
CA LEU A 11 -9.03 6.08 0.56
C LEU A 11 -8.30 7.38 0.15
N ARG A 12 -7.89 7.47 -1.12
CA ARG A 12 -7.20 8.66 -1.63
C ARG A 12 -8.12 9.86 -1.82
N SER A 13 -9.41 9.66 -2.07
CA SER A 13 -10.36 10.75 -2.25
C SER A 13 -10.92 11.27 -0.93
N HIS A 14 -11.19 10.39 0.03
CA HIS A 14 -11.85 10.77 1.29
C HIS A 14 -10.91 11.29 2.36
N TYR A 15 -9.64 10.87 2.38
CA TYR A 15 -8.71 11.18 3.48
C TYR A 15 -7.52 12.05 3.02
N VAL A 16 -7.76 12.97 2.09
CA VAL A 16 -6.73 13.89 1.57
C VAL A 16 -6.19 14.75 2.72
N GLY A 17 -4.85 14.73 2.91
CA GLY A 17 -4.18 15.51 3.96
C GLY A 17 -4.19 14.86 5.34
N GLU A 18 -4.80 13.69 5.49
CA GLU A 18 -4.85 12.96 6.76
C GLU A 18 -3.78 11.86 6.87
N ARG A 19 -3.64 11.31 8.07
CA ARG A 19 -2.82 10.12 8.35
C ARG A 19 -3.72 8.92 8.58
N VAL A 20 -3.73 8.00 7.61
CA VAL A 20 -4.56 6.79 7.66
C VAL A 20 -3.71 5.56 8.00
N ILE A 21 -4.22 4.71 8.89
CA ILE A 21 -3.69 3.37 9.15
C ILE A 21 -4.66 2.35 8.55
N VAL A 22 -4.15 1.47 7.69
CA VAL A 22 -4.91 0.37 7.11
C VAL A 22 -4.35 -0.96 7.60
N ILE A 23 -5.16 -1.73 8.32
CA ILE A 23 -4.81 -3.09 8.72
C ILE A 23 -5.41 -4.04 7.69
N THR A 24 -4.55 -4.78 7.01
CA THR A 24 -4.97 -5.70 5.95
C THR A 24 -3.95 -6.82 5.78
N HIS A 25 -4.09 -7.58 4.69
CA HIS A 25 -3.30 -8.79 4.42
C HIS A 25 -2.26 -8.50 3.33
N ALA A 26 -1.34 -9.45 3.10
CA ALA A 26 -0.27 -9.28 2.11
C ALA A 26 -0.78 -8.90 0.71
N THR A 27 -1.77 -9.61 0.16
CA THR A 27 -2.21 -9.41 -1.23
C THR A 27 -2.77 -8.01 -1.51
N PRO A 28 -3.64 -7.41 -0.69
CA PRO A 28 -4.03 -6.01 -0.86
C PRO A 28 -2.85 -5.04 -0.86
N ILE A 29 -1.87 -5.21 0.03
CA ILE A 29 -0.67 -4.35 0.09
C ILE A 29 0.14 -4.49 -1.20
N GLN A 30 0.38 -5.72 -1.66
CA GLN A 30 1.11 -6.00 -2.90
C GLN A 30 0.43 -5.37 -4.12
N LEU A 31 -0.90 -5.43 -4.20
CA LEU A 31 -1.67 -4.81 -5.29
C LEU A 31 -1.58 -3.28 -5.25
N VAL A 32 -1.66 -2.67 -4.06
CA VAL A 32 -1.45 -1.22 -3.91
C VAL A 32 -0.06 -0.82 -4.37
N LEU A 33 0.99 -1.59 -4.01
CA LEU A 33 2.35 -1.33 -4.49
C LEU A 33 2.46 -1.46 -6.02
N CYS A 34 1.78 -2.41 -6.65
CA CYS A 34 1.67 -2.46 -8.11
C CYS A 34 1.01 -1.20 -8.68
N PHE A 35 -0.09 -0.71 -8.08
CA PHE A 35 -0.73 0.52 -8.51
C PHE A 35 0.18 1.75 -8.35
N CYS A 36 0.92 1.84 -7.25
CA CYS A 36 1.86 2.93 -6.98
C CYS A 36 3.03 2.93 -7.97
N CYS A 37 3.58 1.76 -8.30
CA CYS A 37 4.72 1.60 -9.20
C CYS A 37 4.33 1.41 -10.67
N GLN A 38 3.04 1.47 -11.00
CA GLN A 38 2.51 1.21 -12.34
C GLN A 38 2.99 -0.14 -12.93
N THR A 39 3.14 -1.16 -12.08
CA THR A 39 3.52 -2.51 -12.52
C THR A 39 2.30 -3.38 -12.75
N PRO A 40 2.38 -4.40 -13.64
CA PRO A 40 1.28 -5.32 -13.86
C PRO A 40 0.86 -6.01 -12.55
N VAL A 41 -0.44 -6.04 -12.25
CA VAL A 41 -0.97 -6.71 -11.05
C VAL A 41 -0.67 -8.22 -11.02
N ALA A 42 -0.44 -8.84 -12.18
CA ALA A 42 0.00 -10.23 -12.27
C ALA A 42 1.37 -10.47 -11.62
N GLU A 43 2.16 -9.41 -11.45
CA GLU A 43 3.49 -9.45 -10.84
C GLU A 43 3.49 -9.07 -9.35
N HIS A 44 2.33 -8.98 -8.70
CA HIS A 44 2.20 -8.63 -7.29
C HIS A 44 3.04 -9.50 -6.34
N TRP A 45 3.31 -10.76 -6.74
CA TRP A 45 4.14 -11.71 -5.99
C TRP A 45 5.61 -11.25 -5.83
N ARG A 46 6.09 -10.31 -6.66
CA ARG A 46 7.44 -9.73 -6.54
C ARG A 46 7.61 -8.89 -5.27
N TRP A 47 6.50 -8.44 -4.68
CA TRP A 47 6.50 -7.71 -3.42
C TRP A 47 6.39 -8.69 -2.25
N ARG A 48 7.47 -8.87 -1.48
CA ARG A 48 7.42 -9.62 -0.22
C ARG A 48 6.75 -8.78 0.87
N ILE A 49 5.77 -9.34 1.57
CA ILE A 49 5.13 -8.75 2.74
C ILE A 49 5.12 -9.80 3.86
N ASP A 50 5.87 -9.52 4.92
CA ASP A 50 6.01 -10.35 6.11
C ASP A 50 4.95 -10.03 7.16
N LEU A 51 4.72 -10.98 8.06
CA LEU A 51 3.78 -10.81 9.17
C LEU A 51 4.25 -9.71 10.13
N GLY A 52 3.32 -8.87 10.55
CA GLY A 52 3.61 -7.76 11.46
C GLY A 52 4.42 -6.62 10.83
N SER A 53 4.64 -6.66 9.52
CA SER A 53 5.36 -5.59 8.83
C SER A 53 4.49 -4.36 8.60
N LEU A 54 5.15 -3.23 8.45
CA LEU A 54 4.57 -1.95 8.05
C LEU A 54 5.03 -1.61 6.63
N THR A 55 4.16 -0.94 5.88
CA THR A 55 4.47 -0.29 4.61
C THR A 55 3.90 1.12 4.68
N ALA A 56 4.73 2.12 4.38
CA ALA A 56 4.39 3.53 4.53
C ALA A 56 4.46 4.27 3.19
N LEU A 57 3.39 4.96 2.85
CA LEU A 57 3.23 5.76 1.64
C LEU A 57 2.93 7.21 2.03
N ASP A 58 3.57 8.16 1.38
CA ASP A 58 3.12 9.55 1.38
C ASP A 58 2.45 9.86 0.04
N ILE A 59 1.30 10.53 0.07
CA ILE A 59 0.52 10.85 -1.13
C ILE A 59 0.36 12.37 -1.20
N TYR A 60 0.91 12.97 -2.26
CA TYR A 60 0.83 14.40 -2.55
C TYR A 60 0.12 14.60 -3.89
N GLY A 61 -1.21 14.76 -3.84
CA GLY A 61 -2.04 14.81 -5.05
C GLY A 61 -1.96 13.51 -5.86
N SER A 62 -1.44 13.59 -7.09
CA SER A 62 -1.21 12.43 -7.95
C SER A 62 0.11 11.71 -7.66
N SER A 63 1.06 12.38 -7.01
CA SER A 63 2.39 11.84 -6.71
C SER A 63 2.35 10.96 -5.45
N ILE A 64 2.96 9.79 -5.54
CA ILE A 64 3.06 8.84 -4.43
C ILE A 64 4.55 8.61 -4.14
N ILE A 65 4.93 8.72 -2.87
CA ILE A 65 6.26 8.39 -2.38
C ILE A 65 6.14 7.14 -1.52
N ILE A 66 6.84 6.08 -1.94
CA ILE A 66 6.98 4.87 -1.12
C ILE A 66 8.11 5.12 -0.13
N ARG A 67 7.75 5.46 1.11
CA ARG A 67 8.73 5.79 2.16
C ARG A 67 9.44 4.55 2.66
N MET A 68 8.71 3.46 2.82
CA MET A 68 9.21 2.20 3.36
C MET A 68 8.26 1.06 2.98
N VAL A 69 8.82 -0.11 2.69
CA VAL A 69 8.07 -1.33 2.37
C VAL A 69 8.54 -2.44 3.28
N ASN A 70 7.59 -3.19 3.84
CA ASN A 70 7.83 -4.43 4.56
C ASN A 70 8.81 -4.31 5.76
N ASN A 71 8.76 -3.20 6.50
CA ASN A 71 9.55 -3.08 7.71
C ASN A 71 8.87 -3.83 8.85
N VAL A 72 9.49 -4.90 9.35
CA VAL A 72 9.05 -5.62 10.55
C VAL A 72 9.64 -4.92 11.78
N PRO A 73 8.84 -4.21 12.60
CA PRO A 73 9.36 -3.59 13.81
C PRO A 73 9.82 -4.66 14.81
N PRO A 74 10.90 -4.42 15.58
CA PRO A 74 11.30 -5.34 16.63
C PRO A 74 10.21 -5.38 17.72
N ILE A 75 9.83 -6.58 18.13
CA ILE A 75 9.00 -6.78 19.33
C ILE A 75 9.97 -6.71 20.51
N ARG A 76 9.69 -5.81 21.46
CA ARG A 76 10.37 -5.74 22.76
C ARG A 76 9.50 -6.36 23.82
#